data_AF-A0A3S8ZXK2-F1
#
_entry.id   AF-A0A3S8ZXK2-F1
#
_cell.length_a   1.000
_cell.length_b   1.000
_cell.length_c   1.000
_cell.angle_alpha   90.00
_cell.angle_beta   90.00
_cell.angle_gamma   90.00
#
_symmetry.space_group_name_H-M   'P 1'
#
loop_
_entity.id
_entity.type
_entity.pdbx_description
1 polymer ?
#
loop_
_entity_poly.entity_id
_entity_poly.type
_entity_poly.pdbx_seq_one_letter_code
_entity_poly.pdbx_strand_id
1 'polypeptide(L)'
;MYIGAMVELCSQDALRKDLDIKSFLHWIKPAVLHDQFLFLQNDGEVSPSAYITWAFVNEETLHRYSHGPRFVLHPSEWNEGTTILELTNAQSTLSDSL
;
A
#
# COMPACT_ATOMS: atom_id res chain seq x y z
N MET A 1 -1.59 10.95 12.41
CA MET A 1 -0.56 11.57 11.54
C MET A 1 0.03 10.56 10.52
N TYR A 2 -0.63 9.43 10.24
CA TYR A 2 -0.08 8.39 9.33
C TYR A 2 -0.59 8.51 7.90
N ILE A 3 -1.88 8.85 7.73
CA ILE A 3 -2.50 8.99 6.42
C ILE A 3 -1.86 10.12 5.60
N GLY A 4 -1.49 11.24 6.25
CA GLY A 4 -0.82 12.36 5.58
C GLY A 4 0.51 11.97 4.92
N ALA A 5 1.36 11.25 5.67
CA ALA A 5 2.63 10.76 5.15
C ALA A 5 2.45 9.72 4.03
N MET A 6 1.46 8.83 4.14
CA MET A 6 1.15 7.87 3.07
C MET A 6 0.66 8.55 1.79
N VAL A 7 -0.17 9.60 1.90
CA VAL A 7 -0.65 10.39 0.74
C VAL A 7 0.52 11.11 0.07
N GLU A 8 1.40 11.72 0.86
CA GLU A 8 2.60 12.39 0.36
C GLU A 8 3.48 11.42 -0.45
N LEU A 9 3.78 10.26 0.10
CA LEU A 9 4.54 9.20 -0.59
C LEU A 9 3.79 8.69 -1.84
N CYS A 10 2.47 8.54 -1.78
CA CYS A 10 1.65 8.16 -2.94
C CYS A 10 1.70 9.19 -4.06
N SER A 11 1.77 10.48 -3.73
CA SER A 11 1.84 11.56 -4.71
C SER A 11 3.18 11.59 -5.46
N GLN A 12 4.24 11.05 -4.86
CA GLN A 12 5.57 10.95 -5.46
C GLN A 12 5.74 9.69 -6.33
N ASP A 13 4.88 8.68 -6.17
CA ASP A 13 4.91 7.44 -6.97
C ASP A 13 4.30 7.67 -8.36
N ALA A 14 5.11 7.52 -9.40
CA ALA A 14 4.72 7.75 -10.80
C ALA A 14 3.57 6.85 -11.28
N LEU A 15 3.35 5.69 -10.65
CA LEU A 15 2.27 4.76 -11.00
C LEU A 15 0.96 5.07 -10.25
N ARG A 16 1.03 5.83 -9.16
CA ARG A 16 -0.09 6.05 -8.24
C ARG A 16 -0.46 7.53 -8.06
N LYS A 17 0.27 8.47 -8.67
CA LYS A 17 -0.06 9.91 -8.64
C LYS A 17 -1.44 10.26 -9.21
N ASP A 18 -1.95 9.47 -10.15
CA ASP A 18 -3.26 9.69 -10.82
C ASP A 18 -4.40 8.95 -10.10
N LEU A 19 -4.12 8.35 -8.94
CA LEU A 19 -5.08 7.57 -8.18
C LEU A 19 -5.95 8.51 -7.33
N ASP A 20 -7.26 8.43 -7.49
CA ASP A 20 -8.20 9.27 -6.75
C ASP A 20 -8.07 9.02 -5.23
N ILE A 21 -8.20 10.09 -4.43
CA ILE A 21 -8.14 10.05 -2.97
C ILE A 21 -9.15 9.04 -2.41
N LYS A 22 -10.32 8.91 -3.05
CA LYS A 22 -11.33 7.92 -2.66
C LYS A 22 -10.81 6.49 -2.80
N SER A 23 -10.15 6.19 -3.91
CA SER A 23 -9.56 4.87 -4.16
C SER A 23 -8.41 4.62 -3.19
N PHE A 24 -7.54 5.60 -2.96
CA PHE A 24 -6.46 5.51 -1.98
C PHE A 24 -7.00 5.22 -0.56
N LEU A 25 -8.03 5.94 -0.11
CA LEU A 25 -8.63 5.70 1.19
C LEU A 25 -9.28 4.31 1.30
N HIS A 26 -9.77 3.77 0.19
CA HIS A 26 -10.28 2.40 0.16
C HIS A 26 -9.18 1.38 0.47
N TRP A 27 -7.94 1.63 0.03
CA TRP A 27 -6.77 0.77 0.20
C TRP A 27 -5.90 1.08 1.43
N ILE A 28 -6.13 2.19 2.12
CA ILE A 28 -5.38 2.52 3.34
C ILE A 28 -6.21 2.31 4.60
N LYS A 29 -7.52 2.55 4.54
CA LYS A 29 -8.36 2.53 5.74
C LYS A 29 -8.32 1.16 6.44
N PRO A 30 -8.62 0.03 5.79
CA PRO A 30 -8.50 -1.25 6.48
C PRO A 30 -7.07 -1.75 6.76
N ALA A 31 -6.03 -1.34 6.02
CA ALA A 31 -4.63 -1.60 6.40
C ALA A 31 -4.31 -0.97 7.75
N VAL A 32 -4.76 0.28 7.96
CA VAL A 32 -4.62 0.96 9.25
C VAL A 32 -5.51 0.31 10.32
N LEU A 33 -6.73 -0.15 9.98
CA LEU A 33 -7.61 -0.82 10.95
C LEU A 33 -7.05 -2.17 11.42
N HIS A 34 -6.28 -2.85 10.58
CA HIS A 34 -5.68 -4.15 10.88
C HIS A 34 -4.20 -4.05 11.31
N ASP A 35 -3.66 -2.83 11.46
CA ASP A 35 -2.23 -2.58 11.72
C ASP A 35 -1.28 -3.28 10.71
N GLN A 36 -1.74 -3.43 9.46
CA GLN A 36 -1.02 -4.07 8.35
C GLN A 36 -0.27 -3.05 7.48
N PHE A 37 0.50 -2.19 8.14
CA PHE A 37 1.33 -1.21 7.46
C PHE A 37 2.68 -1.06 8.17
N LEU A 38 3.70 -0.73 7.39
CA LEU A 38 5.03 -0.43 7.89
C LEU A 38 5.55 0.82 7.19
N PHE A 39 6.05 1.77 7.96
CA PHE A 39 6.82 2.88 7.43
C PHE A 39 8.30 2.51 7.48
N LEU A 40 8.98 2.75 6.36
CA LEU A 40 10.42 2.67 6.27
C LEU A 40 10.95 4.11 6.33
N GLN A 41 11.85 4.34 7.27
CA GLN A 41 12.51 5.61 7.48
C GLN A 41 14.01 5.36 7.49
N ASN A 42 14.76 6.08 6.65
CA ASN A 42 16.21 6.06 6.72
C ASN A 42 16.70 6.89 7.92
N ASP A 43 17.79 6.44 8.53
CA ASP A 43 18.43 7.17 9.64
C ASP A 43 18.84 8.58 9.18
N GLY A 44 18.21 9.59 9.77
CA GLY A 44 18.46 11.00 9.49
C GLY A 44 17.34 11.75 8.75
N GLU A 45 16.30 11.06 8.27
CA GLU A 45 15.14 11.72 7.65
C GLU A 45 14.06 12.06 8.69
N VAL A 46 13.38 13.21 8.53
CA VAL A 46 12.29 13.66 9.41
C VAL A 46 10.95 12.99 9.02
N SER A 47 10.84 12.51 7.79
CA SER A 47 9.67 11.86 7.21
C SER A 47 10.01 10.45 6.74
N PRO A 48 9.06 9.50 6.74
CA PRO A 48 9.29 8.16 6.19
C PRO A 48 9.55 8.24 4.69
N SER A 49 10.59 7.56 4.22
CA SER A 49 10.99 7.52 2.81
C SER A 49 10.10 6.57 2.00
N ALA A 50 9.57 5.53 2.66
CA ALA A 50 8.71 4.55 2.01
C ALA A 50 7.65 4.01 2.97
N TYR A 51 6.59 3.44 2.40
CA TYR A 51 5.63 2.69 3.18
C TYR A 51 5.24 1.41 2.44
N ILE A 52 4.99 0.37 3.22
CA ILE A 52 4.55 -0.93 2.76
C ILE A 52 3.21 -1.23 3.43
N THR A 53 2.24 -1.65 2.64
CA THR A 53 0.96 -2.16 3.12
C THR A 53 0.75 -3.55 2.57
N TRP A 54 0.32 -4.47 3.42
CA TRP A 54 -0.02 -5.82 3.00
C TRP A 54 -1.45 -6.20 3.40
N ALA A 55 -1.95 -7.24 2.77
CA ALA A 55 -3.25 -7.83 3.03
C ALA A 55 -3.10 -9.32 3.31
N PHE A 56 -3.89 -9.84 4.24
CA PHE A 56 -4.00 -11.27 4.51
C PHE A 56 -5.21 -11.80 3.74
N VAL A 57 -4.97 -12.30 2.53
CA VAL A 57 -6.02 -12.76 1.61
C VAL A 57 -6.04 -14.29 1.55
N ASN A 58 -7.17 -14.85 1.12
CA ASN A 58 -7.24 -16.27 0.75
C ASN A 58 -6.68 -16.49 -0.68
N GLU A 59 -6.36 -17.74 -1.01
CA GLU A 59 -5.79 -18.10 -2.33
C GLU A 59 -6.73 -17.77 -3.50
N GLU A 60 -8.04 -17.87 -3.28
CA GLU A 60 -9.05 -17.55 -4.29
C GLU A 60 -9.04 -16.05 -4.64
N THR A 61 -8.91 -15.20 -3.64
CA THR A 61 -8.84 -13.74 -3.77
C THR A 61 -7.53 -13.32 -4.41
N LEU A 62 -6.41 -13.96 -4.06
CA LEU A 62 -5.13 -13.76 -4.74
C LEU A 62 -5.25 -14.11 -6.23
N HIS A 63 -5.88 -15.24 -6.56
CA HIS A 63 -6.09 -15.64 -7.94
C HIS A 63 -6.96 -14.63 -8.72
N ARG A 64 -8.02 -14.09 -8.09
CA ARG A 64 -8.86 -13.02 -8.66
C ARG A 64 -8.09 -11.72 -8.87
N TYR A 65 -7.21 -11.36 -7.92
CA TYR A 65 -6.36 -10.18 -8.03
C TYR A 65 -5.37 -10.29 -9.20
N SER A 66 -4.71 -11.44 -9.36
CA SER A 66 -3.72 -11.64 -10.44
C SER A 66 -4.33 -11.72 -11.85
N HIS A 67 -5.58 -12.15 -11.99
CA HIS A 67 -6.23 -12.36 -13.29
C HIS A 67 -7.30 -11.32 -13.63
N GLY A 68 -7.65 -10.43 -12.71
CA GLY A 68 -8.69 -9.41 -12.89
C GLY A 68 -8.10 -8.07 -13.38
N PRO A 69 -8.59 -7.48 -14.49
CA PRO A 69 -8.01 -6.25 -15.04
C PRO A 69 -8.16 -5.01 -14.13
N ARG A 70 -9.03 -5.06 -13.11
CA ARG A 70 -9.26 -4.00 -12.11
C ARG A 70 -9.86 -4.56 -10.81
N PHE A 71 -9.18 -5.51 -10.16
CA PHE A 71 -9.68 -6.03 -8.90
C PHE A 71 -9.35 -5.08 -7.74
N VAL A 72 -10.38 -4.65 -7.01
CA VAL A 72 -10.24 -3.90 -5.76
C VAL A 72 -10.71 -4.82 -4.65
N LEU A 73 -9.86 -5.06 -3.66
CA LEU A 73 -10.19 -5.89 -2.51
C LEU A 73 -11.30 -5.24 -1.69
N HIS A 74 -12.30 -6.03 -1.33
CA HIS A 74 -13.27 -5.58 -0.35
C HIS A 74 -12.61 -5.51 1.04
N PRO A 75 -12.96 -4.55 1.92
CA PRO A 75 -12.43 -4.48 3.28
C PRO A 75 -12.50 -5.79 4.09
N SER A 76 -13.53 -6.61 3.84
CA SER A 76 -13.68 -7.92 4.48
C SER A 76 -12.66 -8.95 4.00
N GLU A 77 -12.22 -8.87 2.75
CA GLU A 77 -11.25 -9.80 2.14
C GLU A 77 -9.80 -9.51 2.60
N TRP A 78 -9.60 -8.40 3.33
CA TRP A 78 -8.28 -7.93 3.71
C TRP A 78 -7.62 -8.73 4.85
N ASN A 79 -8.42 -9.45 5.63
CA ASN A 79 -7.96 -10.30 6.73
C ASN A 79 -8.65 -11.68 6.72
N GLU A 80 -8.86 -12.23 5.52
CA GLU A 80 -9.63 -13.46 5.31
C GLU A 80 -8.76 -14.72 5.20
N GLY A 81 -7.44 -14.60 5.08
CA GLY A 81 -6.57 -15.76 4.87
C GLY A 81 -5.18 -15.66 5.47
N THR A 82 -4.32 -16.61 5.11
CA THR A 82 -2.92 -16.69 5.57
C THR A 82 -1.92 -16.19 4.53
N THR A 83 -2.39 -15.82 3.34
CA THR A 83 -1.54 -15.42 2.22
C THR A 83 -1.29 -13.92 2.27
N ILE A 84 -0.02 -13.52 2.20
CA ILE A 84 0.38 -12.11 2.21
C ILE A 84 0.35 -11.57 0.79
N LEU A 85 -0.48 -10.56 0.55
CA LEU A 85 -0.48 -9.77 -0.67
C LEU A 85 0.11 -8.39 -0.40
N GLU A 86 1.20 -8.04 -1.08
CA GLU A 86 1.82 -6.71 -1.03
C GLU A 86 1.05 -5.75 -1.96
N LEU A 87 0.43 -4.71 -1.38
CA LEU A 87 -0.41 -3.76 -2.13
C LEU A 87 0.38 -2.53 -2.62
N THR A 88 1.37 -2.13 -1.82
CA THR A 88 2.19 -0.95 -2.11
C THR A 88 3.63 -1.21 -1.76
N ASN A 89 4.49 -0.96 -2.75
CA ASN A 89 5.92 -0.83 -2.58
C ASN A 89 6.27 0.56 -3.11
N ALA A 90 6.32 1.55 -2.22
CA ALA A 90 6.79 2.87 -2.57
C ALA A 90 8.30 2.90 -2.39
N GLN A 91 9.07 2.22 -3.24
CA GLN A 91 10.49 2.54 -3.38
C GLN A 91 10.58 3.92 -4.04
N SER A 92 10.60 4.98 -3.23
CA SER A 92 11.02 6.29 -3.71
C SER A 92 12.50 6.17 -4.09
N THR A 93 12.75 6.00 -5.38
CA THR A 93 14.00 6.15 -6.12
C THR A 93 15.26 6.40 -5.26
N LEU A 94 15.82 5.34 -4.70
CA LEU A 94 17.25 5.30 -4.32
C LEU A 94 18.08 4.86 -5.54
N SER A 95 17.89 5.51 -6.69
CA SER A 95 18.67 5.23 -7.91
C SER A 95 19.17 6.48 -8.65
N ASP A 96 19.23 7.64 -7.98
CA ASP A 96 19.85 8.85 -8.57
C ASP A 96 21.08 9.34 -7.79
N SER A 97 21.79 8.43 -7.11
CA SER A 97 23.08 8.76 -6.46
C SER A 97 23.99 7.54 -6.32
N LEU A 98 24.47 6.99 -7.43
CA LEU A 98 25.77 6.30 -7.53
C LEU A 98 26.28 6.33 -8.98
#